data_AF-A0A1G3ULT2-F1
#
_entry.id   AF-A0A1G3ULT2-F1
#
_cell.length_a   1.000
_cell.length_b   1.000
_cell.length_c   1.000
_cell.angle_alpha   90.00
_cell.angle_beta   90.00
_cell.angle_gamma   90.00
#
_symmetry.space_group_name_H-M   'P 1'
#
loop_
_entity.id
_entity.type
_entity.pdbx_description
1 polymer ?
#
loop_
_entity_poly.entity_id
_entity_poly.type
_entity_poly.pdbx_seq_one_letter_code
_entity_poly.pdbx_strand_id
1 'polypeptide(L)'
;MAKHLPRPIKEVITEFPDLVDILNEYDIGCGACLVGTCLFKDIVSIHNLPPEVEKEMMARLADVISPLPRGTVSAATSASPPKTREKTYSPTVKRLVDEHLLIKRWLALIPEVINNMDVTSGEGREVVAGGIDFISSYADKFHHGKEEDILFKYFDGQAEIIQAMHSDHETGRSHVKAMREALKKEDKDTIIKHLQAYGELLTDHIKKEDEILFPWMDRSLSETNKNAIASGFDKAERAMGAELPAQCETFIAALEKKFTHSSK
;
A
#
# COMPACT_ATOMS: atom_id res chain seq x y z
N MET A 1 -15.24 -22.27 15.32
CA MET A 1 -14.66 -21.81 14.04
C MET A 1 -15.68 -21.35 13.00
N ALA A 2 -16.52 -22.23 12.41
CA ALA A 2 -17.36 -21.90 11.24
C ALA A 2 -18.26 -20.64 11.38
N LYS A 3 -18.81 -20.39 12.57
CA LYS A 3 -19.65 -19.21 12.85
C LYS A 3 -18.87 -17.87 12.87
N HIS A 4 -17.54 -17.91 13.00
CA HIS A 4 -16.69 -16.71 13.07
C HIS A 4 -16.01 -16.37 11.73
N LEU A 5 -15.86 -17.36 10.84
CA LEU A 5 -15.27 -17.18 9.50
C LEU A 5 -15.90 -16.04 8.67
N PRO A 6 -17.23 -15.84 8.64
CA PRO A 6 -17.84 -14.76 7.87
C PRO A 6 -17.85 -13.40 8.59
N ARG A 7 -17.18 -13.26 9.74
CA ARG A 7 -17.20 -12.02 10.54
C ARG A 7 -15.92 -11.21 10.34
N PRO A 8 -15.95 -9.88 10.54
CA PRO A 8 -14.75 -9.05 10.55
C PRO A 8 -13.75 -9.52 11.60
N ILE A 9 -12.47 -9.62 11.22
CA ILE A 9 -11.43 -10.16 12.09
C ILE A 9 -11.27 -9.39 13.39
N LYS A 10 -11.48 -8.08 13.37
CA LYS A 10 -11.31 -7.24 14.55
C LYS A 10 -12.34 -7.56 15.62
N GLU A 11 -13.56 -7.91 15.23
CA GLU A 11 -14.57 -8.40 16.18
C GLU A 11 -14.17 -9.75 16.76
N VAL A 12 -13.65 -10.66 15.92
CA VAL A 12 -13.21 -11.99 16.36
C VAL A 12 -12.00 -11.87 17.28
N ILE A 13 -11.03 -11.00 16.98
CA ILE A 13 -9.88 -10.68 17.84
C ILE A 13 -10.33 -10.05 19.16
N THR A 14 -11.36 -9.20 19.15
CA THR A 14 -11.89 -8.62 20.39
C THR A 14 -12.48 -9.70 21.31
N GLU A 15 -13.12 -10.72 20.74
CA GLU A 15 -13.63 -11.89 21.48
C GLU A 15 -12.52 -12.87 21.88
N PHE A 16 -11.47 -12.99 21.07
CA PHE A 16 -10.36 -13.93 21.23
C PHE A 16 -9.01 -13.24 21.00
N PRO A 17 -8.48 -12.49 21.99
CA PRO A 17 -7.26 -11.68 21.82
C PRO A 17 -6.02 -12.50 21.43
N ASP A 18 -5.91 -13.75 21.91
CA ASP A 18 -4.79 -14.65 21.66
C ASP A 18 -4.63 -15.02 20.16
N LEU A 19 -5.64 -14.75 19.32
CA LEU A 19 -5.53 -14.92 17.87
C LEU A 19 -4.48 -13.97 17.26
N VAL A 20 -4.24 -12.80 17.87
CA VAL A 20 -3.26 -11.82 17.36
C VAL A 20 -1.87 -12.40 17.34
N ASP A 21 -1.46 -13.06 18.42
CA ASP A 21 -0.12 -13.65 18.53
C ASP A 21 0.08 -14.74 17.48
N ILE A 22 -0.92 -15.62 17.31
CA ILE A 22 -0.89 -16.67 16.29
C ILE A 22 -0.79 -16.06 14.89
N LEU A 23 -1.62 -15.07 14.55
CA LEU A 23 -1.60 -14.44 13.24
C LEU A 23 -0.24 -13.73 12.97
N ASN A 24 0.31 -13.05 13.98
CA ASN A 24 1.61 -12.40 13.87
C ASN A 24 2.75 -13.39 13.61
N GLU A 25 2.70 -14.61 14.15
CA GLU A 25 3.69 -15.66 13.87
C GLU A 25 3.74 -16.09 12.40
N TYR A 26 2.66 -15.86 11.65
CA TYR A 26 2.56 -16.12 10.20
C TYR A 26 2.69 -14.84 9.37
N ASP A 27 3.22 -13.76 9.92
CA ASP A 27 3.34 -12.43 9.29
C ASP A 27 1.97 -11.82 8.89
N ILE A 28 0.91 -12.17 9.60
CA ILE A 28 -0.45 -11.66 9.38
C ILE A 28 -0.76 -10.59 10.44
N GLY A 29 -0.46 -9.33 10.11
CA GLY A 29 -0.57 -8.19 11.02
C GLY A 29 -1.99 -7.66 11.29
N CYS A 30 -2.96 -8.53 11.57
CA CYS A 30 -4.36 -8.10 11.78
C CYS A 30 -4.58 -7.35 13.10
N GLY A 31 -3.74 -7.56 14.12
CA GLY A 31 -3.87 -6.88 15.42
C GLY A 31 -3.56 -5.38 15.39
N ALA A 32 -2.69 -4.95 14.48
CA ALA A 32 -2.33 -3.53 14.29
C ALA A 32 -3.18 -2.84 13.21
N CYS A 33 -4.10 -3.56 12.56
CA CYS A 33 -4.93 -3.02 11.49
C CYS A 33 -5.99 -2.07 12.04
N LEU A 34 -5.87 -0.78 11.71
CA LEU A 34 -6.81 0.25 12.17
C LEU A 34 -8.22 0.04 11.59
N VAL A 35 -8.31 -0.53 10.38
CA VAL A 35 -9.58 -0.75 9.65
C VAL A 35 -10.33 -1.97 10.20
N GLY A 36 -9.69 -3.14 10.20
CA GLY A 36 -10.22 -4.35 10.83
C GLY A 36 -11.49 -4.98 10.21
N THR A 37 -11.88 -4.57 9.00
CA THR A 37 -13.11 -5.04 8.34
C THR A 37 -12.94 -6.35 7.58
N CYS A 38 -11.70 -6.75 7.25
CA CYS A 38 -11.40 -7.99 6.55
C CYS A 38 -12.09 -9.18 7.23
N LEU A 39 -12.82 -9.99 6.47
CA LEU A 39 -13.45 -11.18 7.03
C LEU A 39 -12.39 -12.19 7.45
N PHE A 40 -12.67 -12.90 8.54
CA PHE A 40 -11.71 -13.86 9.08
C PHE A 40 -11.31 -14.93 8.06
N LYS A 41 -12.25 -15.42 7.25
CA LYS A 41 -11.97 -16.36 6.16
C LYS A 41 -11.02 -15.80 5.09
N ASP A 42 -11.08 -14.51 4.81
CA ASP A 42 -10.39 -13.91 3.69
C ASP A 42 -8.92 -13.63 4.03
N ILE A 43 -8.62 -13.35 5.30
CA ILE A 43 -7.24 -13.18 5.79
C ILE A 43 -6.38 -14.41 5.52
N VAL A 44 -6.97 -15.59 5.69
CA VAL A 44 -6.27 -16.85 5.46
C VAL A 44 -5.92 -17.01 3.97
N SER A 45 -6.87 -16.69 3.09
CA SER A 45 -6.71 -16.80 1.64
C SER A 45 -5.83 -15.69 1.03
N ILE A 46 -5.85 -14.49 1.62
CA ILE A 46 -5.12 -13.32 1.16
C ILE A 46 -3.60 -13.49 1.36
N HIS A 47 -3.19 -14.07 2.50
CA HIS A 47 -1.79 -14.22 2.89
C HIS A 47 -1.08 -15.45 2.28
N ASN A 48 -1.83 -16.31 1.57
CA ASN A 48 -1.29 -17.36 0.69
C ASN A 48 -0.19 -18.22 1.35
N LEU A 49 -0.48 -18.66 2.57
CA LEU A 49 0.35 -19.63 3.26
C LEU A 49 0.35 -20.94 2.46
N PRO A 50 1.45 -21.71 2.45
CA PRO A 50 1.44 -23.06 1.86
C PRO A 50 0.27 -23.87 2.45
N PRO A 51 -0.43 -24.73 1.69
CA PRO A 51 -1.65 -25.40 2.17
C PRO A 51 -1.49 -26.15 3.52
N GLU A 52 -0.33 -26.74 3.76
CA GLU A 52 -0.02 -27.40 5.03
C GLU A 52 0.15 -26.41 6.20
N VAL A 53 0.73 -25.24 5.93
CA VAL A 53 0.95 -24.15 6.89
C VAL A 53 -0.37 -23.43 7.18
N GLU A 54 -1.18 -23.20 6.14
CA GLU A 54 -2.54 -22.67 6.26
C GLU A 54 -3.38 -23.59 7.14
N LYS A 55 -3.36 -24.90 6.87
CA LYS A 55 -4.09 -25.91 7.64
C LYS A 55 -3.63 -25.96 9.10
N GLU A 56 -2.32 -25.88 9.34
CA GLU A 56 -1.74 -25.82 10.69
C GLU A 56 -2.19 -24.57 11.44
N MET A 57 -2.04 -23.39 10.82
CA MET A 57 -2.49 -22.12 11.38
C MET A 57 -3.99 -22.19 11.69
N MET A 58 -4.81 -22.69 10.77
CA MET A 58 -6.25 -22.82 10.94
C MET A 58 -6.64 -23.77 12.08
N ALA A 59 -5.87 -24.83 12.30
CA ALA A 59 -6.05 -25.70 13.46
C ALA A 59 -5.75 -24.96 14.78
N ARG A 60 -4.64 -24.21 14.84
CA ARG A 60 -4.26 -23.42 16.02
C ARG A 60 -5.30 -22.34 16.34
N LEU A 61 -5.80 -21.64 15.32
CA LEU A 61 -6.86 -20.63 15.48
C LEU A 61 -8.19 -21.28 15.93
N ALA A 62 -8.51 -22.47 15.41
CA ALA A 62 -9.71 -23.20 15.81
C ALA A 62 -9.66 -23.67 17.26
N ASP A 63 -8.50 -24.09 17.77
CA ASP A 63 -8.30 -24.50 19.16
C ASP A 63 -8.54 -23.35 20.15
N VAL A 64 -8.18 -22.12 19.80
CA VAL A 64 -8.47 -20.92 20.60
C VAL A 64 -9.98 -20.63 20.62
N ILE A 65 -10.64 -20.69 19.47
CA ILE A 65 -12.07 -20.31 19.33
C ILE A 65 -13.01 -21.40 19.86
N SER A 66 -12.60 -22.66 19.83
CA SER A 66 -13.45 -23.81 20.19
C SER A 66 -12.58 -24.96 20.73
N PRO A 67 -12.02 -24.82 21.95
CA PRO A 67 -11.17 -25.84 22.52
C PRO A 67 -11.96 -27.14 22.72
N LEU A 68 -11.50 -28.23 22.10
CA LEU A 68 -12.09 -29.55 22.27
C LEU A 68 -11.91 -30.06 23.72
N PRO A 69 -12.82 -30.92 24.23
CA PRO A 69 -12.63 -31.59 25.52
C PRO A 69 -11.32 -32.39 25.49
N ARG A 70 -10.43 -32.11 26.45
CA ARG A 70 -9.05 -32.64 26.46
C ARG A 70 -9.01 -34.17 26.38
N GLY A 71 -8.55 -34.69 25.24
CA GLY A 71 -8.05 -36.03 25.05
C GLY A 71 -6.81 -35.94 24.16
N THR A 72 -5.65 -36.23 24.74
CA THR A 72 -4.30 -36.22 24.14
C THR A 72 -3.85 -34.88 23.54
N VAL A 73 -3.18 -34.06 24.36
CA VAL A 73 -2.26 -33.04 23.87
C VAL A 73 -1.09 -33.76 23.20
N SER A 74 -1.08 -33.83 21.87
CA SER A 74 0.18 -34.07 21.17
C SER A 74 0.95 -32.76 21.26
N ALA A 75 2.11 -32.80 21.92
CA ALA A 75 3.04 -31.69 21.96
C ALA A 75 3.24 -31.16 20.55
N ALA A 76 2.88 -29.88 20.34
CA ALA A 76 3.17 -29.19 19.11
C ALA A 76 4.67 -29.28 18.87
N THR A 77 5.06 -30.01 17.84
CA THR A 77 6.42 -29.98 17.31
C THR A 77 6.69 -28.56 16.88
N SER A 78 7.66 -27.91 17.51
CA SER A 78 8.21 -26.61 17.11
C SER A 78 8.82 -26.73 15.71
N ALA A 79 7.99 -26.63 14.68
CA ALA A 79 8.46 -26.37 13.33
C ALA A 79 8.72 -24.86 13.23
N SER A 80 9.95 -24.49 12.87
CA SER A 80 10.29 -23.10 12.59
C SER A 80 9.34 -22.54 11.52
N PRO A 81 8.91 -21.27 11.64
CA PRO A 81 8.03 -20.66 10.65
C PRO A 81 8.67 -20.78 9.25
N PRO A 82 7.89 -21.13 8.22
CA PRO A 82 8.41 -21.24 6.87
C PRO A 82 8.97 -19.87 6.46
N LYS A 83 10.23 -19.85 6.02
CA LYS A 83 10.84 -18.64 5.45
C LYS A 83 9.91 -18.10 4.37
N THR A 84 9.52 -16.83 4.50
CA THR A 84 8.75 -16.10 3.51
C THR A 84 9.39 -16.33 2.13
N ARG A 85 8.65 -16.96 1.22
CA ARG A 85 9.10 -17.10 -0.16
C ARG A 85 9.26 -15.69 -0.72
N GLU A 86 10.37 -15.45 -1.40
CA GLU A 86 10.63 -14.19 -2.10
C GLU A 86 9.41 -13.86 -2.99
N LYS A 87 8.82 -12.66 -2.81
CA LYS A 87 7.63 -12.25 -3.55
C LYS A 87 7.99 -12.06 -5.02
N THR A 88 7.68 -13.05 -5.85
CA THR A 88 7.88 -12.96 -7.31
C THR A 88 6.62 -12.45 -7.99
N TYR A 89 6.67 -11.22 -8.51
CA TYR A 89 5.60 -10.62 -9.32
C TYR A 89 5.75 -10.98 -10.81
N SER A 90 4.63 -11.09 -11.52
CA SER A 90 4.63 -11.06 -12.98
C SER A 90 5.20 -9.74 -13.49
N PRO A 91 5.74 -9.69 -14.72
CA PRO A 91 6.29 -8.46 -15.28
C PRO A 91 5.28 -7.30 -15.29
N THR A 92 3.98 -7.60 -15.46
CA THR A 92 2.92 -6.58 -15.47
C THR A 92 2.75 -5.92 -14.11
N VAL A 93 2.58 -6.71 -13.05
CA VAL A 93 2.36 -6.17 -11.70
C VAL A 93 3.66 -5.59 -11.13
N LYS A 94 4.81 -6.17 -11.49
CA LYS A 94 6.12 -5.64 -11.09
C LYS A 94 6.33 -4.18 -11.51
N ARG A 95 5.76 -3.74 -12.63
CA ARG A 95 5.85 -2.33 -13.06
C ARG A 95 5.29 -1.36 -12.03
N LEU A 96 4.12 -1.65 -11.46
CA LEU A 96 3.52 -0.81 -10.42
C LEU A 96 4.39 -0.78 -9.16
N VAL A 97 4.92 -1.94 -8.74
CA VAL A 97 5.84 -2.05 -7.61
C VAL A 97 7.15 -1.28 -7.86
N ASP A 98 7.67 -1.28 -9.08
CA ASP A 98 8.88 -0.55 -9.44
C ASP A 98 8.64 0.97 -9.42
N GLU A 99 7.46 1.43 -9.81
CA GLU A 99 7.05 2.84 -9.75
C GLU A 99 6.94 3.36 -8.31
N HIS A 100 6.53 2.49 -7.38
CA HIS A 100 6.57 2.80 -5.95
C HIS A 100 7.96 3.18 -5.45
N LEU A 101 9.05 2.74 -6.07
CA LEU A 101 10.40 3.09 -5.63
C LEU A 101 10.64 4.60 -5.68
N LEU A 102 10.22 5.26 -6.76
CA LEU A 102 10.37 6.69 -6.92
C LEU A 102 9.43 7.46 -5.98
N ILE A 103 8.21 6.95 -5.80
CA ILE A 103 7.23 7.53 -4.88
C ILE A 103 7.75 7.44 -3.43
N LYS A 104 8.28 6.30 -3.00
CA LYS A 104 8.88 6.11 -1.66
C LYS A 104 10.05 7.06 -1.41
N ARG A 105 10.87 7.35 -2.43
CA ARG A 105 11.94 8.36 -2.33
C ARG A 105 11.39 9.76 -2.11
N TRP A 106 10.33 10.14 -2.82
CA TRP A 106 9.61 11.39 -2.52
C TRP A 106 9.09 11.44 -1.08
N LEU A 107 8.44 10.37 -0.62
CA LEU A 107 7.94 10.28 0.75
C LEU A 107 9.04 10.47 1.79
N ALA A 108 10.22 9.90 1.56
CA ALA A 108 11.39 10.07 2.43
C ALA A 108 11.94 11.51 2.46
N LEU A 109 11.70 12.31 1.42
CA LEU A 109 12.12 13.72 1.34
C LEU A 109 11.15 14.68 2.02
N ILE A 110 9.91 14.29 2.26
CA ILE A 110 8.87 15.17 2.84
C ILE A 110 9.33 15.88 4.12
N PRO A 111 9.95 15.21 5.12
CA PRO A 111 10.43 15.89 6.33
C PRO A 111 11.44 17.01 6.04
N GLU A 112 12.39 16.77 5.14
CA GLU A 112 13.40 17.77 4.76
C GLU A 112 12.79 18.93 3.98
N VAL A 113 11.83 18.65 3.09
CA VAL A 113 11.08 19.69 2.37
C VAL A 113 10.33 20.57 3.37
N ILE A 114 9.69 19.99 4.39
CA ILE A 114 8.98 20.73 5.44
C ILE A 114 9.94 21.60 6.26
N ASN A 115 11.04 21.02 6.73
CA ASN A 115 12.03 21.72 7.57
C ASN A 115 12.65 22.93 6.86
N ASN A 116 12.86 22.82 5.55
CA ASN A 116 13.48 23.85 4.72
C ASN A 116 12.46 24.69 3.92
N MET A 117 11.16 24.58 4.23
CA MET A 117 10.11 25.21 3.44
C MET A 117 10.13 26.73 3.60
N ASP A 118 10.26 27.43 2.48
CA ASP A 118 10.09 28.88 2.36
C ASP A 118 9.13 29.20 1.22
N VAL A 119 7.90 29.55 1.56
CA VAL A 119 6.86 29.89 0.58
C VAL A 119 6.85 31.36 0.19
N THR A 120 7.80 32.15 0.72
CA THR A 120 7.94 33.58 0.42
C THR A 120 9.02 33.86 -0.63
N SER A 121 9.97 32.95 -0.82
CA SER A 121 10.95 33.00 -1.90
C SER A 121 10.49 32.26 -3.16
N GLY A 122 10.94 32.73 -4.33
CA GLY A 122 10.67 32.06 -5.61
C GLY A 122 11.20 30.62 -5.63
N GLU A 123 12.44 30.42 -5.18
CA GLU A 123 13.08 29.09 -5.14
C GLU A 123 12.35 28.13 -4.19
N GLY A 124 11.96 28.58 -3.00
CA GLY A 124 11.24 27.71 -2.07
C GLY A 124 9.83 27.36 -2.56
N ARG A 125 9.14 28.30 -3.23
CA ARG A 125 7.86 28.02 -3.90
C ARG A 125 8.01 27.01 -5.05
N GLU A 126 9.11 27.06 -5.80
CA GLU A 126 9.39 26.09 -6.87
C GLU A 126 9.58 24.67 -6.32
N VAL A 127 10.25 24.50 -5.18
CA VAL A 127 10.39 23.19 -4.52
C VAL A 127 9.03 22.63 -4.13
N VAL A 128 8.18 23.44 -3.49
CA VAL A 128 6.83 23.01 -3.07
C VAL A 128 5.95 22.71 -4.28
N ALA A 129 5.96 23.58 -5.30
CA ALA A 129 5.21 23.37 -6.53
C ALA A 129 5.63 22.07 -7.24
N GLY A 130 6.95 21.85 -7.39
CA GLY A 130 7.48 20.63 -8.00
C GLY A 130 7.08 19.36 -7.25
N GLY A 131 7.04 19.40 -5.91
CA GLY A 131 6.57 18.29 -5.09
C GLY A 131 5.08 17.97 -5.30
N ILE A 132 4.25 19.01 -5.31
CA ILE A 132 2.81 18.89 -5.61
C ILE A 132 2.59 18.35 -7.03
N ASP A 133 3.39 18.81 -7.99
CA ASP A 133 3.30 18.37 -9.37
C ASP A 133 3.77 16.92 -9.53
N PHE A 134 4.84 16.50 -8.85
CA PHE A 134 5.26 15.09 -8.77
C PHE A 134 4.11 14.21 -8.26
N ILE A 135 3.48 14.58 -7.15
CA ILE A 135 2.33 13.85 -6.61
C ILE A 135 1.21 13.75 -7.65
N SER A 136 0.79 14.88 -8.22
CA SER A 136 -0.39 14.92 -9.10
C SER A 136 -0.16 14.29 -10.49
N SER A 137 1.09 14.22 -10.95
CA SER A 137 1.42 13.71 -12.29
C SER A 137 1.92 12.27 -12.24
N TYR A 138 2.85 11.96 -11.34
CA TYR A 138 3.50 10.66 -11.26
C TYR A 138 2.73 9.70 -10.35
N ALA A 139 2.52 10.05 -9.08
CA ALA A 139 1.83 9.14 -8.15
C ALA A 139 0.35 8.96 -8.53
N ASP A 140 -0.36 10.04 -8.85
CA ASP A 140 -1.79 9.95 -9.21
C ASP A 140 -2.00 9.58 -10.69
N LYS A 141 -1.86 10.53 -11.62
CA LYS A 141 -2.27 10.29 -13.02
C LYS A 141 -1.51 9.17 -13.72
N PHE A 142 -0.22 8.99 -13.43
CA PHE A 142 0.60 7.97 -14.09
C PHE A 142 0.49 6.61 -13.42
N HIS A 143 0.56 6.55 -12.09
CA HIS A 143 0.57 5.30 -11.34
C HIS A 143 -0.85 4.88 -10.91
N HIS A 144 -1.54 5.61 -10.03
CA HIS A 144 -2.93 5.27 -9.66
C HIS A 144 -3.87 5.26 -10.87
N GLY A 145 -3.61 6.08 -11.90
CA GLY A 145 -4.36 6.02 -13.15
C GLY A 145 -4.31 4.65 -13.82
N LYS A 146 -3.16 3.96 -13.79
CA LYS A 146 -3.05 2.58 -14.31
C LYS A 146 -3.84 1.59 -13.45
N GLU A 147 -3.89 1.82 -12.15
CA GLU A 147 -4.66 0.97 -11.25
C GLU A 147 -6.16 1.13 -11.49
N GLU A 148 -6.67 2.35 -11.33
CA GLU A 148 -8.09 2.67 -11.42
C GLU A 148 -8.64 2.42 -12.84
N ASP A 149 -7.92 2.88 -13.87
CA ASP A 149 -8.43 2.83 -15.24
C ASP A 149 -8.16 1.52 -15.97
N ILE A 150 -7.29 0.65 -15.44
CA ILE A 150 -6.86 -0.55 -16.16
C ILE A 150 -6.90 -1.77 -15.24
N LEU A 151 -6.06 -1.83 -14.22
CA LEU A 151 -5.91 -3.04 -13.39
C LEU A 151 -7.20 -3.39 -12.63
N PHE A 152 -7.78 -2.44 -11.91
CA PHE A 152 -8.94 -2.65 -11.05
C PHE A 152 -10.19 -3.05 -11.84
N LYS A 153 -10.26 -2.72 -13.13
CA LYS A 153 -11.36 -3.14 -14.03
C LYS A 153 -11.42 -4.64 -14.28
N TYR A 154 -10.39 -5.40 -13.92
CA TYR A 154 -10.38 -6.86 -13.99
C TYR A 154 -10.91 -7.54 -12.72
N PHE A 155 -11.32 -6.77 -11.72
CA PHE A 155 -11.78 -7.25 -10.43
C PHE A 155 -13.17 -6.70 -10.10
N ASP A 156 -13.81 -7.29 -9.09
CA ASP A 156 -15.08 -6.77 -8.58
C ASP A 156 -14.84 -5.42 -7.89
N GLY A 157 -15.31 -4.35 -8.52
CA GLY A 157 -15.19 -2.99 -7.96
C GLY A 157 -15.89 -2.84 -6.61
N GLN A 158 -16.84 -3.71 -6.24
CA GLN A 158 -17.48 -3.68 -4.91
C GLN A 158 -16.65 -4.36 -3.82
N ALA A 159 -15.52 -4.99 -4.17
CA ALA A 159 -14.62 -5.54 -3.17
C ALA A 159 -14.11 -4.42 -2.25
N GLU A 160 -14.23 -4.64 -0.93
CA GLU A 160 -13.89 -3.64 0.09
C GLU A 160 -12.46 -3.11 -0.06
N ILE A 161 -11.52 -3.99 -0.41
CA ILE A 161 -10.12 -3.61 -0.60
C ILE A 161 -9.93 -2.64 -1.77
N ILE A 162 -10.69 -2.79 -2.85
CA ILE A 162 -10.64 -1.89 -4.02
C ILE A 162 -11.32 -0.56 -3.70
N GLN A 163 -12.45 -0.59 -2.99
CA GLN A 163 -13.11 0.62 -2.50
C GLN A 163 -12.21 1.41 -1.54
N ALA A 164 -11.46 0.72 -0.68
CA ALA A 164 -10.48 1.35 0.20
C ALA A 164 -9.36 2.04 -0.59
N MET A 165 -8.82 1.43 -1.65
CA MET A 165 -7.81 2.07 -2.49
C MET A 165 -8.34 3.32 -3.19
N HIS A 166 -9.54 3.26 -3.78
CA HIS A 166 -10.17 4.45 -4.36
C HIS A 166 -10.37 5.59 -3.34
N SER A 167 -10.75 5.24 -2.10
CA SER A 167 -10.89 6.22 -1.03
C SER A 167 -9.54 6.86 -0.65
N ASP A 168 -8.47 6.06 -0.58
CA ASP A 168 -7.11 6.54 -0.33
C ASP A 168 -6.67 7.48 -1.48
N HIS A 169 -6.90 7.10 -2.74
CA HIS A 169 -6.57 7.94 -3.90
C HIS A 169 -7.32 9.28 -3.89
N GLU A 170 -8.61 9.27 -3.60
CA GLU A 170 -9.42 10.50 -3.54
C GLU A 170 -9.00 11.42 -2.39
N THR A 171 -8.60 10.83 -1.26
CA THR A 171 -8.03 11.58 -0.13
C THR A 171 -6.70 12.21 -0.53
N GLY A 172 -5.83 11.47 -1.24
CA GLY A 172 -4.59 11.99 -1.80
C GLY A 172 -4.82 13.18 -2.74
N ARG A 173 -5.77 13.07 -3.68
CA ARG A 173 -6.17 14.17 -4.58
C ARG A 173 -6.69 15.39 -3.81
N SER A 174 -7.41 15.18 -2.72
CA SER A 174 -7.89 16.26 -1.85
C SER A 174 -6.74 17.00 -1.16
N HIS A 175 -5.69 16.30 -0.71
CA HIS A 175 -4.48 16.93 -0.17
C HIS A 175 -3.75 17.78 -1.22
N VAL A 176 -3.60 17.26 -2.44
CA VAL A 176 -3.01 18.03 -3.57
C VAL A 176 -3.77 19.33 -3.80
N LYS A 177 -5.11 19.25 -3.87
CA LYS A 177 -5.96 20.43 -4.07
C LYS A 177 -5.74 21.46 -2.96
N ALA A 178 -5.72 21.02 -1.70
CA ALA A 178 -5.51 21.91 -0.56
C ALA A 178 -4.12 22.57 -0.59
N MET A 179 -3.06 21.81 -0.88
CA MET A 179 -1.69 22.35 -0.99
C MET A 179 -1.57 23.37 -2.12
N ARG A 180 -2.21 23.14 -3.28
CA ARG A 180 -2.22 24.12 -4.39
C ARG A 180 -2.88 25.44 -4.01
N GLU A 181 -4.01 25.40 -3.30
CA GLU A 181 -4.67 26.63 -2.85
C GLU A 181 -3.87 27.34 -1.75
N ALA A 182 -3.24 26.59 -0.85
CA ALA A 182 -2.37 27.14 0.18
C ALA A 182 -1.11 27.81 -0.40
N LEU A 183 -0.50 27.21 -1.43
CA LEU A 183 0.65 27.78 -2.13
C LEU A 183 0.35 29.13 -2.80
N LYS A 184 -0.86 29.32 -3.34
CA LYS A 184 -1.28 30.63 -3.89
C LYS A 184 -1.38 31.73 -2.83
N LYS A 185 -1.67 31.33 -1.59
CA LYS A 185 -1.87 32.22 -0.44
C LYS A 185 -0.62 32.36 0.43
N GLU A 186 0.47 31.69 0.06
CA GLU A 186 1.70 31.60 0.87
C GLU A 186 1.41 31.04 2.29
N ASP A 187 0.40 30.18 2.40
CA ASP A 187 -0.03 29.55 3.65
C ASP A 187 0.82 28.31 3.93
N LYS A 188 1.98 28.55 4.54
CA LYS A 188 2.97 27.52 4.90
C LYS A 188 2.37 26.42 5.79
N ASP A 189 1.61 26.78 6.82
CA ASP A 189 1.11 25.83 7.81
C ASP A 189 0.12 24.84 7.18
N THR A 190 -0.76 25.32 6.30
CA THR A 190 -1.67 24.45 5.56
C THR A 190 -0.92 23.51 4.60
N ILE A 191 0.15 23.98 3.94
CA ILE A 191 0.98 23.11 3.08
C ILE A 191 1.62 22.01 3.91
N ILE A 192 2.27 22.35 5.02
CA ILE A 192 2.94 21.39 5.91
C ILE A 192 1.94 20.33 6.38
N LYS A 193 0.79 20.75 6.90
CA LYS A 193 -0.27 19.85 7.38
C LYS A 193 -0.67 18.84 6.30
N HIS A 194 -0.92 19.30 5.08
CA HIS A 194 -1.38 18.42 4.01
C HIS A 194 -0.27 17.55 3.42
N LEU A 195 0.98 18.03 3.43
CA LEU A 195 2.12 17.24 2.97
C LEU A 195 2.44 16.11 3.95
N GLN A 196 2.34 16.37 5.26
CA GLN A 196 2.47 15.33 6.30
C GLN A 196 1.37 14.27 6.18
N ALA A 197 0.10 14.72 6.12
CA ALA A 197 -1.04 13.82 5.98
C ALA A 197 -0.98 12.97 4.70
N TYR A 198 -0.55 13.56 3.58
CA TYR A 198 -0.30 12.83 2.34
C TYR A 198 0.82 11.79 2.51
N GLY A 199 1.91 12.16 3.18
CA GLY A 199 3.03 11.25 3.41
C GLY A 199 2.66 10.02 4.23
N GLU A 200 1.87 10.21 5.29
CA GLU A 200 1.33 9.13 6.13
C GLU A 200 0.38 8.23 5.34
N LEU A 201 -0.62 8.84 4.67
CA LEU A 201 -1.60 8.13 3.85
C LEU A 201 -0.92 7.24 2.81
N LEU A 202 0.02 7.80 2.05
CA LEU A 202 0.62 7.09 0.93
C LEU A 202 1.63 6.02 1.37
N THR A 203 2.30 6.22 2.51
CA THR A 203 3.16 5.18 3.10
C THR A 203 2.35 3.94 3.44
N ASP A 204 1.21 4.11 4.09
CA ASP A 204 0.31 3.00 4.44
C ASP A 204 -0.36 2.40 3.20
N HIS A 205 -0.77 3.25 2.26
CA HIS A 205 -1.37 2.84 0.98
C HIS A 205 -0.44 1.90 0.21
N ILE A 206 0.80 2.34 -0.09
CA ILE A 206 1.78 1.55 -0.83
C ILE A 206 2.09 0.23 -0.11
N LYS A 207 2.13 0.25 1.23
CA LYS A 207 2.33 -0.98 2.00
C LYS A 207 1.19 -1.97 1.79
N LYS A 208 -0.07 -1.52 1.83
CA LYS A 208 -1.24 -2.39 1.54
C LYS A 208 -1.13 -2.97 0.14
N GLU A 209 -0.66 -2.20 -0.82
CA GLU A 209 -0.55 -2.66 -2.20
C GLU A 209 0.56 -3.69 -2.40
N ASP A 210 1.79 -3.33 -2.03
CA ASP A 210 2.98 -4.17 -2.16
C ASP A 210 2.93 -5.43 -1.29
N GLU A 211 2.18 -5.41 -0.18
CA GLU A 211 2.13 -6.54 0.74
C GLU A 211 0.91 -7.43 0.55
N ILE A 212 -0.21 -6.87 0.10
CA ILE A 212 -1.50 -7.54 0.14
C ILE A 212 -2.16 -7.53 -1.24
N LEU A 213 -2.44 -6.33 -1.78
CA LEU A 213 -3.27 -6.19 -2.98
C LEU A 213 -2.61 -6.78 -4.22
N PHE A 214 -1.39 -6.34 -4.54
CA PHE A 214 -0.69 -6.77 -5.76
C PHE A 214 -0.37 -8.27 -5.76
N PRO A 215 0.12 -8.89 -4.67
CA PRO A 215 0.28 -10.33 -4.63
C PRO A 215 -1.04 -11.07 -4.89
N TRP A 216 -2.14 -10.62 -4.30
CA TRP A 216 -3.46 -11.23 -4.52
C TRP A 216 -3.95 -11.05 -5.95
N MET A 217 -3.84 -9.84 -6.52
CA MET A 217 -4.24 -9.55 -7.89
C MET A 217 -3.41 -10.36 -8.89
N ASP A 218 -2.10 -10.41 -8.73
CA ASP A 218 -1.21 -11.08 -9.67
C ASP A 218 -1.46 -12.59 -9.76
N ARG A 219 -1.79 -13.23 -8.63
CA ARG A 219 -2.18 -14.65 -8.59
C ARG A 219 -3.57 -14.91 -9.18
N SER A 220 -4.45 -13.92 -9.11
CA SER A 220 -5.85 -14.02 -9.57
C SER A 220 -6.00 -13.78 -11.07
N LEU A 221 -4.99 -13.18 -11.72
CA LEU A 221 -5.01 -12.87 -13.15
C LEU A 221 -4.46 -14.02 -14.00
N SER A 222 -5.15 -14.33 -15.10
CA SER A 222 -4.61 -15.18 -16.16
C SER A 222 -3.49 -14.49 -16.94
N GLU A 223 -2.61 -15.25 -17.59
CA GLU A 223 -1.57 -14.67 -18.46
C GLU A 223 -2.15 -13.81 -19.60
N THR A 224 -3.32 -14.19 -20.13
CA THR A 224 -4.03 -13.37 -21.12
C THR A 224 -4.43 -12.01 -20.55
N ASN A 225 -4.97 -11.98 -19.32
CA ASN A 225 -5.32 -10.72 -18.67
C ASN A 225 -4.07 -9.88 -18.36
N LYS A 226 -2.99 -10.50 -17.86
CA LYS A 226 -1.72 -9.80 -17.61
C LYS A 226 -1.15 -9.14 -18.86
N ASN A 227 -1.22 -9.81 -20.01
CA ASN A 227 -0.79 -9.26 -21.29
C ASN A 227 -1.69 -8.11 -21.76
N ALA A 228 -3.01 -8.23 -21.57
CA ALA A 228 -3.95 -7.16 -21.91
C ALA A 228 -3.73 -5.91 -21.03
N ILE A 229 -3.52 -6.10 -19.72
CA ILE A 229 -3.20 -5.03 -18.77
C ILE A 229 -1.87 -4.36 -19.14
N ALA A 230 -0.82 -5.14 -19.45
CA ALA A 230 0.46 -4.59 -19.88
C ALA A 230 0.32 -3.71 -21.13
N SER A 231 -0.46 -4.15 -22.13
CA SER A 231 -0.74 -3.33 -23.32
C SER A 231 -1.55 -2.06 -22.98
N GLY A 232 -2.43 -2.14 -21.99
CA GLY A 232 -3.13 -0.98 -21.43
C GLY A 232 -2.16 0.02 -20.82
N PHE A 233 -1.26 -0.44 -19.96
CA PHE A 233 -0.23 0.39 -19.32
C PHE A 233 0.60 1.11 -20.37
N ASP A 234 1.09 0.39 -21.39
CA ASP A 234 1.87 0.99 -22.46
C ASP A 234 1.13 2.12 -23.21
N LYS A 235 -0.20 1.99 -23.37
CA LYS A 235 -1.03 3.04 -23.99
C LYS A 235 -1.19 4.25 -23.07
N ALA A 236 -1.46 4.02 -21.79
CA ALA A 236 -1.59 5.09 -20.81
C ALA A 236 -0.28 5.88 -20.66
N GLU A 237 0.85 5.19 -20.58
CA GLU A 237 2.17 5.82 -20.45
C GLU A 237 2.54 6.65 -21.68
N ARG A 238 2.27 6.13 -22.90
CA ARG A 238 2.46 6.92 -24.13
C ARG A 238 1.61 8.19 -24.16
N ALA A 239 0.40 8.16 -23.60
CA ALA A 239 -0.47 9.33 -23.54
C ALA A 239 0.02 10.39 -22.54
N MET A 240 0.71 9.95 -21.48
CA MET A 240 1.30 10.83 -20.47
C MET A 240 2.64 11.45 -20.90
N GLY A 241 3.30 10.84 -21.89
CA GLY A 241 4.59 11.25 -22.42
C GLY A 241 5.74 10.42 -21.86
N ALA A 242 6.57 9.89 -22.75
CA ALA A 242 7.65 8.95 -22.40
C ALA A 242 8.70 9.52 -21.45
N GLU A 243 8.84 10.85 -21.40
CA GLU A 243 9.84 11.54 -20.59
C GLU A 243 9.41 11.74 -19.12
N LEU A 244 8.12 11.57 -18.80
CA LEU A 244 7.58 11.91 -17.48
C LEU A 244 8.33 11.18 -16.33
N PRO A 245 8.56 9.85 -16.37
CA PRO A 245 9.31 9.17 -15.31
C PRO A 245 10.74 9.71 -15.15
N ALA A 246 11.43 10.01 -16.25
CA ALA A 246 12.81 10.54 -16.21
C ALA A 246 12.87 11.97 -15.65
N GLN A 247 11.87 12.79 -15.95
CA GLN A 247 11.74 14.14 -15.39
C GLN A 247 11.49 14.10 -13.88
N CYS A 248 10.58 13.23 -13.44
CA CYS A 248 10.29 13.01 -12.02
C CYS A 248 11.52 12.48 -11.27
N GLU A 249 12.24 11.51 -11.84
CA GLU A 249 13.51 11.00 -11.30
C GLU A 249 14.54 12.12 -11.14
N THR A 250 14.70 12.96 -12.18
CA THR A 250 15.63 14.09 -12.15
C THR A 250 15.27 15.09 -11.05
N PHE A 251 13.98 15.39 -10.89
CA PHE A 251 13.48 16.26 -9.83
C PHE A 251 13.80 15.71 -8.43
N ILE A 252 13.50 14.43 -8.19
CA ILE A 252 13.78 13.77 -6.90
C ILE A 252 15.28 13.73 -6.61
N ALA A 253 16.10 13.34 -7.59
CA ALA A 253 17.55 13.30 -7.45
C ALA A 253 18.16 14.69 -7.15
N ALA A 254 17.60 15.76 -7.72
CA ALA A 254 18.03 17.12 -7.44
C ALA A 254 17.73 17.52 -5.98
N LEU A 255 16.56 17.15 -5.46
CA LEU A 255 16.20 17.39 -4.06
C LEU A 255 17.05 16.55 -3.09
N GLU A 256 17.27 15.27 -3.38
CA GLU A 256 18.17 14.41 -2.60
C GLU A 256 19.56 15.04 -2.49
N LYS A 257 20.11 15.54 -3.61
CA LYS A 257 21.39 16.25 -3.61
C LYS A 257 21.32 17.55 -2.79
N LYS A 258 20.26 18.33 -2.92
CA LYS A 258 20.09 19.61 -2.19
C LYS A 258 20.09 19.40 -0.68
N PHE A 259 19.35 18.41 -0.18
CA PHE A 259 19.22 18.18 1.27
C PHE A 259 20.39 17.39 1.88
N THR A 260 21.02 16.49 1.13
CA THR A 260 22.26 15.81 1.59
C THR A 260 23.44 16.77 1.80
N HIS A 261 23.50 17.88 1.05
CA HIS A 261 24.55 18.89 1.20
C HIS A 261 24.24 19.98 2.25
N SER A 262 22.99 20.07 2.71
CA SER A 262 22.56 21.07 3.70
C SER A 262 22.76 20.60 5.16
N SER A 263 23.13 19.32 5.38
CA SER A 263 23.40 18.72 6.70
C SER A 263 24.88 18.75 7.12
N LYS A 264 25.69 19.67 6.58
CA LYS A 264 27.10 19.87 6.97
C LYS A 264 27.37 21.28 7.44
#